data_AF-A0A6A6ZGT0-F1
#
_entry.id   AF-A0A6A6ZGT0-F1
#
_cell.length_a   1.000
_cell.length_b   1.000
_cell.length_c   1.000
_cell.angle_alpha   90.00
_cell.angle_beta   90.00
_cell.angle_gamma   90.00
#
_symmetry.space_group_name_H-M   'P 1'
#
loop_
_entity.id
_entity.type
_entity.pdbx_description
1 polymer ?
#
loop_
_entity_poly.entity_id
_entity_poly.type
_entity_poly.pdbx_seq_one_letter_code
_entity_poly.pdbx_strand_id
1 'polypeptide(L)'
;MGVASRNTLEAVNNCSKFDSRLLASAIKTKLPRELRDMIHYFCWEEKLRQYDYYQNERPWRASKVDDEKLSGDGRSGAGHPMPQVRASALRPYLAHHFVNPAFVGEDAAREATEAFYRMAPAYVETFDTPRLEDYFNHDNFSLGVVPREFITAITFFLDECARVHSSHQEFAWGWGQSNRKTPPFRLTEEGLSAIFDSECKRLPRVTLLTRSEKPTVAVEILHTSLFLYKQLQDRGANVTVVYRYGTKLDGERIRPIDLGAIMELPRCDWEHHFMQECDRQDPQNSWVRNHIEKDMGRREDMSVFARSIIDTTLRDGP
;
A
#
# COMPACT_ATOMS: atom_id res chain seq x y z
N MET A 1 23.47 5.32 -39.61
CA MET A 1 22.37 5.93 -38.84
C MET A 1 22.76 7.38 -38.58
N GLY A 2 22.05 8.33 -39.17
CA GLY A 2 22.40 9.76 -39.09
C GLY A 2 22.05 10.32 -37.72
N VAL A 3 23.04 10.89 -37.02
CA VAL A 3 22.81 11.65 -35.79
C VAL A 3 22.10 12.93 -36.18
N ALA A 4 20.81 13.05 -35.86
CA ALA A 4 20.09 14.30 -36.04
C ALA A 4 20.87 15.43 -35.33
N SER A 5 21.04 16.58 -36.00
CA SER A 5 21.73 17.71 -35.39
C SER A 5 21.03 18.11 -34.08
N ARG A 6 21.81 18.48 -33.06
CA ARG A 6 21.27 18.94 -31.76
C ARG A 6 20.17 20.00 -31.93
N ASN A 7 20.35 20.89 -32.90
CA ASN A 7 19.41 21.95 -33.24
C ASN A 7 18.07 21.43 -33.76
N THR A 8 18.09 20.34 -34.54
CA THR A 8 16.86 19.70 -35.05
C THR A 8 16.05 19.10 -33.91
N LEU A 9 16.71 18.42 -32.96
CA LEU A 9 16.04 17.79 -31.82
C LEU A 9 15.41 18.84 -30.90
N GLU A 10 16.11 19.96 -30.67
CA GLU A 10 15.61 21.06 -29.85
C GLU A 10 14.39 21.75 -30.50
N ALA A 11 14.45 22.00 -31.81
CA ALA A 11 13.33 22.58 -32.55
C ALA A 11 12.08 21.68 -32.50
N VAL A 12 12.25 20.37 -32.73
CA VAL A 12 11.15 19.39 -32.64
C VAL A 12 10.55 19.36 -31.23
N ASN A 13 11.39 19.41 -30.19
CA ASN A 13 10.92 19.44 -28.81
C ASN A 13 10.12 20.71 -28.50
N ASN A 14 10.55 21.87 -29.00
CA ASN A 14 9.85 23.13 -28.78
C ASN A 14 8.49 23.19 -29.51
N CYS A 15 8.40 22.69 -30.75
CA CYS A 15 7.12 22.55 -31.45
C CYS A 15 6.17 21.61 -30.69
N SER A 16 6.66 20.45 -30.26
CA SER A 16 5.88 19.48 -29.48
C SER A 16 5.31 20.08 -28.19
N LYS A 17 6.12 20.87 -27.45
CA LYS A 17 5.64 21.59 -26.26
C LYS A 17 4.55 22.61 -26.58
N PHE A 18 4.71 23.38 -27.65
CA PHE A 18 3.75 24.39 -28.04
C PHE A 18 2.39 23.77 -28.40
N ASP A 19 2.39 22.76 -29.26
CA ASP A 19 1.17 22.07 -29.69
C ASP A 19 0.48 21.35 -28.52
N SER A 20 1.28 20.72 -27.64
CA SER A 20 0.76 20.07 -26.43
C SER A 20 0.07 21.07 -25.50
N ARG A 21 0.62 22.27 -25.34
CA ARG A 21 0.02 23.33 -24.51
C ARG A 21 -1.29 23.85 -25.12
N LEU A 22 -1.32 24.04 -26.43
CA LEU A 22 -2.54 24.45 -27.12
C LEU A 22 -3.65 23.40 -26.95
N LEU A 23 -3.31 22.13 -27.10
CA LEU A 23 -4.25 21.03 -26.89
C LEU A 23 -4.74 20.98 -25.44
N ALA A 24 -3.84 21.04 -24.46
CA ALA A 24 -4.19 21.02 -23.04
C ALA A 24 -5.10 22.20 -22.66
N SER A 25 -4.81 23.39 -23.17
CA SER A 25 -5.65 24.58 -22.99
C SER A 25 -7.03 24.40 -23.62
N ALA A 26 -7.11 23.86 -24.85
CA ALA A 26 -8.37 23.57 -25.50
C ALA A 26 -9.20 22.52 -24.74
N ILE A 27 -8.57 21.46 -24.22
CA ILE A 27 -9.21 20.45 -23.37
C ILE A 27 -9.77 21.11 -22.11
N LYS A 28 -8.96 21.91 -21.40
CA LYS A 28 -9.38 22.59 -20.18
C LYS A 28 -10.56 23.53 -20.38
N THR A 29 -10.55 24.30 -21.47
CA THR A 29 -11.57 25.32 -21.75
C THR A 29 -12.85 24.76 -22.35
N LYS A 30 -12.78 23.67 -23.11
CA LYS A 30 -13.94 23.12 -23.84
C LYS A 30 -14.58 21.93 -23.14
N LEU A 31 -13.84 21.17 -22.35
CA LEU A 31 -14.37 19.96 -21.71
C LEU A 31 -14.71 20.21 -20.24
N PRO A 32 -15.84 19.70 -19.74
CA PRO A 32 -16.16 19.68 -18.32
C PRO A 32 -15.17 18.80 -17.54
N ARG A 33 -15.08 19.02 -16.22
CA ARG A 33 -14.06 18.40 -15.36
C ARG A 33 -14.10 16.86 -15.43
N GLU A 34 -15.30 16.30 -15.48
CA GLU A 34 -15.54 14.85 -15.49
C GLU A 34 -14.92 14.19 -16.74
N LEU A 35 -15.04 14.84 -17.91
CA LEU A 35 -14.42 14.33 -19.14
C LEU A 35 -12.89 14.47 -19.10
N ARG A 36 -12.36 15.51 -18.43
CA ARG A 36 -10.91 15.66 -18.24
C ARG A 36 -10.34 14.59 -17.31
N ASP A 37 -11.02 14.34 -16.18
CA ASP A 37 -10.65 13.27 -15.25
C ASP A 37 -10.67 11.90 -15.96
N MET A 38 -11.63 11.66 -16.87
CA MET A 38 -11.65 10.45 -17.69
C MET A 38 -10.46 10.36 -18.66
N ILE A 39 -10.05 11.46 -19.29
CA ILE A 39 -8.84 11.49 -20.14
C ILE A 39 -7.60 11.14 -19.30
N HIS A 40 -7.43 11.81 -18.16
CA HIS A 40 -6.33 11.51 -17.24
C HIS A 40 -6.37 10.08 -16.75
N TYR A 41 -7.58 9.54 -16.52
CA TYR A 41 -7.77 8.15 -16.15
C TYR A 41 -7.15 7.21 -17.18
N PHE A 42 -7.51 7.34 -18.45
CA PHE A 42 -6.95 6.49 -19.49
C PHE A 42 -5.43 6.65 -19.65
N CYS A 43 -4.92 7.89 -19.53
CA CYS A 43 -3.48 8.14 -19.59
C CYS A 43 -2.70 7.46 -18.46
N TRP A 44 -3.25 7.44 -17.25
CA TRP A 44 -2.63 6.81 -16.10
C TRP A 44 -2.86 5.30 -16.05
N GLU A 45 -4.05 4.82 -16.40
CA GLU A 45 -4.43 3.41 -16.26
C GLU A 45 -3.47 2.51 -17.03
N GLU A 46 -3.20 2.82 -18.30
CA GLU A 46 -2.28 2.05 -19.14
C GLU A 46 -0.90 1.94 -18.47
N LYS A 47 -0.44 3.04 -17.88
CA LYS A 47 0.87 3.11 -17.23
C LYS A 47 0.87 2.39 -15.89
N LEU A 48 -0.12 2.64 -15.04
CA LEU A 48 -0.28 1.99 -13.75
C LEU A 48 -0.34 0.46 -13.88
N ARG A 49 -1.04 -0.05 -14.90
CA ARG A 49 -1.09 -1.50 -15.20
C ARG A 49 0.28 -2.10 -15.53
N GLN A 50 1.18 -1.35 -16.19
CA GLN A 50 2.53 -1.84 -16.46
C GLN A 50 3.29 -2.14 -15.16
N TYR A 51 3.03 -1.41 -14.07
CA TYR A 51 3.70 -1.64 -12.78
C TYR A 51 3.01 -2.63 -11.86
N ASP A 52 1.75 -2.99 -12.12
CA ASP A 52 1.12 -4.08 -11.38
C ASP A 52 1.84 -5.42 -11.60
N TYR A 53 2.52 -5.55 -12.73
CA TYR A 53 3.36 -6.69 -13.07
C TYR A 53 4.69 -6.71 -12.29
N TYR A 54 5.34 -5.56 -12.12
CA TYR A 54 6.64 -5.44 -11.45
C TYR A 54 6.48 -5.08 -9.98
N GLN A 55 6.04 -6.06 -9.17
CA GLN A 55 5.74 -5.85 -7.73
C GLN A 55 6.89 -5.19 -6.96
N ASN A 56 8.15 -5.34 -7.37
CA ASN A 56 9.29 -4.80 -6.63
C ASN A 56 9.64 -3.35 -6.95
N GLU A 57 9.05 -2.74 -7.98
CA GLU A 57 9.46 -1.44 -8.53
C GLU A 57 8.29 -0.46 -8.59
N ARG A 58 7.45 -0.42 -7.54
CA ARG A 58 6.42 0.62 -7.43
C ARG A 58 7.05 1.83 -6.74
N PRO A 59 7.40 2.90 -7.47
CA PRO A 59 8.07 4.08 -6.89
C PRO A 59 7.23 4.84 -5.86
N TRP A 60 5.92 4.53 -5.75
CA TRP A 60 5.02 5.07 -4.75
C TRP A 60 4.77 4.12 -3.56
N ARG A 61 5.72 3.26 -3.17
CA ARG A 61 5.65 2.49 -1.91
C ARG A 61 6.26 3.30 -0.75
N ALA A 62 5.60 3.29 0.40
CA ALA A 62 6.04 4.04 1.58
C ALA A 62 7.35 3.50 2.23
N SER A 63 7.71 2.23 2.01
CA SER A 63 8.86 1.56 2.63
C SER A 63 10.18 1.66 1.87
N LYS A 64 10.13 1.72 0.52
CA LYS A 64 11.24 1.34 -0.36
C LYS A 64 12.20 2.47 -0.77
N VAL A 65 12.23 3.56 -0.01
CA VAL A 65 13.34 4.51 -0.15
C VAL A 65 14.42 4.07 0.84
N ASP A 66 15.10 2.97 0.50
CA ASP A 66 16.33 2.61 1.20
C ASP A 66 17.38 3.65 0.79
N ASP A 67 17.79 4.48 1.75
CA ASP A 67 18.86 5.48 1.59
C ASP A 67 20.18 4.83 1.09
N GLU A 68 20.38 3.54 1.36
CA GLU A 68 21.65 2.84 1.12
C GLU A 68 21.95 2.49 -0.33
N LYS A 69 20.96 2.41 -1.24
CA LYS A 69 21.23 2.03 -2.64
C LYS A 69 21.48 3.21 -3.57
N LEU A 70 21.32 4.44 -3.09
CA LEU A 70 21.37 5.64 -3.93
C LEU A 70 22.62 6.48 -3.69
N SER A 71 23.28 6.32 -2.55
CA SER A 71 24.62 6.86 -2.32
C SER A 71 25.64 5.83 -2.80
N GLY A 72 26.00 5.87 -4.09
CA GLY A 72 27.18 5.14 -4.61
C GLY A 72 28.49 5.51 -3.89
N ASP A 73 28.46 6.51 -3.01
CA ASP A 73 29.47 6.83 -2.02
C ASP A 73 28.93 6.53 -0.63
N GLY A 74 29.61 5.66 0.13
CA GLY A 74 29.26 5.25 1.50
C GLY A 74 29.39 6.35 2.56
N ARG A 75 28.81 7.52 2.32
CA ARG A 75 28.69 8.62 3.27
C ARG A 75 27.23 9.04 3.36
N SER A 76 26.48 8.30 4.17
CA SER A 76 25.12 8.61 4.58
C SER A 76 25.14 9.86 5.47
N GLY A 77 25.04 11.04 4.87
CA GLY A 77 24.67 12.26 5.57
C GLY A 77 23.16 12.23 5.80
N ALA A 78 22.74 12.13 7.06
CA ALA A 78 21.36 12.29 7.46
C ALA A 78 20.82 13.65 6.96
N GLY A 79 19.80 13.59 6.13
CA GLY A 79 19.04 14.76 5.70
C GLY A 79 19.42 15.25 4.30
N HIS A 80 18.73 14.76 3.28
CA HIS A 80 18.26 15.52 2.11
C HIS A 80 17.31 14.64 1.27
N PRO A 81 16.43 15.23 0.44
CA PRO A 81 15.02 14.87 0.47
C PRO A 81 14.67 13.74 -0.53
N MET A 82 13.97 12.71 -0.04
CA MET A 82 13.33 11.61 -0.80
C MET A 82 12.50 11.97 -2.06
N PRO A 83 11.88 13.16 -2.20
CA PRO A 83 10.95 13.46 -3.28
C PRO A 83 11.55 13.47 -4.67
N GLN A 84 12.73 14.07 -4.81
CA GLN A 84 13.40 14.17 -6.11
C GLN A 84 13.80 12.78 -6.60
N VAL A 85 14.08 11.86 -5.68
CA VAL A 85 14.36 10.45 -5.97
C VAL A 85 13.09 9.73 -6.38
N ARG A 86 11.95 9.90 -5.68
CA ARG A 86 10.66 9.30 -6.10
C ARG A 86 10.19 9.84 -7.46
N ALA A 87 10.25 11.15 -7.65
CA ALA A 87 9.99 11.83 -8.91
C ALA A 87 10.92 11.31 -10.03
N SER A 88 12.22 11.15 -9.72
CA SER A 88 13.20 10.63 -10.67
C SER A 88 13.09 9.13 -10.91
N ALA A 89 12.58 8.36 -9.95
CA ALA A 89 12.23 6.96 -10.13
C ALA A 89 10.97 6.82 -10.98
N LEU A 90 10.11 7.84 -11.04
CA LEU A 90 8.98 7.94 -11.97
C LEU A 90 9.42 8.44 -13.37
N ARG A 91 10.54 9.18 -13.48
CA ARG A 91 11.02 9.78 -14.74
C ARG A 91 11.21 8.78 -15.91
N PRO A 92 11.83 7.60 -15.74
CA PRO A 92 12.03 6.66 -16.84
C PRO A 92 10.72 6.06 -17.34
N TYR A 93 9.67 6.06 -16.51
CA TYR A 93 8.55 5.16 -16.72
C TYR A 93 7.23 5.86 -17.08
N LEU A 94 7.12 7.19 -16.98
CA LEU A 94 5.83 7.87 -17.08
C LEU A 94 5.87 9.14 -17.92
N ALA A 95 4.84 9.30 -18.76
CA ALA A 95 3.98 10.49 -18.78
C ALA A 95 4.60 11.88 -18.90
N HIS A 96 5.87 11.99 -19.29
CA HIS A 96 6.69 13.14 -18.95
C HIS A 96 6.19 14.44 -19.59
N HIS A 97 5.24 14.37 -20.52
CA HIS A 97 4.59 15.53 -21.10
C HIS A 97 3.33 15.94 -20.32
N PHE A 98 2.51 15.02 -19.84
CA PHE A 98 1.20 15.36 -19.25
C PHE A 98 1.23 15.74 -17.77
N VAL A 99 2.32 15.44 -17.05
CA VAL A 99 2.60 16.00 -15.69
C VAL A 99 3.68 17.08 -15.72
N ASN A 100 4.10 17.53 -16.90
CA ASN A 100 5.14 18.56 -17.02
C ASN A 100 4.53 19.89 -17.47
N PRO A 101 4.62 20.94 -16.64
CA PRO A 101 4.14 22.28 -17.00
C PRO A 101 4.74 22.83 -18.29
N ALA A 102 5.94 22.38 -18.67
CA ALA A 102 6.57 22.75 -19.94
C ALA A 102 5.76 22.32 -21.17
N PHE A 103 4.97 21.24 -21.08
CA PHE A 103 4.22 20.65 -22.18
C PHE A 103 2.72 20.88 -22.11
N VAL A 104 2.12 20.90 -20.92
CA VAL A 104 0.66 21.05 -20.79
C VAL A 104 0.22 22.30 -20.02
N GLY A 105 1.18 23.04 -19.45
CA GLY A 105 0.91 24.16 -18.55
C GLY A 105 0.69 23.72 -17.10
N GLU A 106 0.86 24.67 -16.17
CA GLU A 106 0.83 24.43 -14.71
C GLU A 106 -0.45 23.72 -14.27
N ASP A 107 -1.60 24.28 -14.66
CA ASP A 107 -2.88 23.80 -14.20
C ASP A 107 -3.21 22.39 -14.68
N ALA A 108 -2.93 22.09 -15.95
CA ALA A 108 -3.21 20.78 -16.52
C ALA A 108 -2.27 19.71 -15.96
N ALA A 109 -1.00 20.06 -15.72
CA ALA A 109 -0.06 19.19 -15.04
C ALA A 109 -0.53 18.88 -13.61
N ARG A 110 -1.02 19.89 -12.89
CA ARG A 110 -1.60 19.72 -11.55
C ARG A 110 -2.84 18.83 -11.57
N GLU A 111 -3.81 19.07 -12.47
CA GLU A 111 -5.00 18.21 -12.63
C GLU A 111 -4.61 16.75 -12.92
N ALA A 112 -3.61 16.54 -13.77
CA ALA A 112 -3.10 15.20 -14.06
C ALA A 112 -2.47 14.53 -12.83
N THR A 113 -1.73 15.28 -12.01
CA THR A 113 -1.16 14.77 -10.75
C THR A 113 -2.22 14.45 -9.71
N GLU A 114 -3.27 15.25 -9.59
CA GLU A 114 -4.42 14.89 -8.73
C GLU A 114 -5.04 13.57 -9.18
N ALA A 115 -5.23 13.39 -10.50
CA ALA A 115 -5.77 12.15 -11.06
C ALA A 115 -4.85 10.95 -10.78
N PHE A 116 -3.52 11.12 -10.82
CA PHE A 116 -2.57 10.09 -10.42
C PHE A 116 -2.86 9.59 -9.00
N TYR A 117 -2.92 10.49 -8.02
CA TYR A 117 -3.14 10.11 -6.62
C TYR A 117 -4.52 9.49 -6.40
N ARG A 118 -5.54 9.89 -7.16
CA ARG A 118 -6.86 9.24 -7.11
C ARG A 118 -6.83 7.79 -7.59
N MET A 119 -5.97 7.49 -8.56
CA MET A 119 -5.93 6.17 -9.22
C MET A 119 -4.89 5.23 -8.64
N ALA A 120 -3.72 5.75 -8.29
CA ALA A 120 -2.63 4.98 -7.73
C ALA A 120 -2.97 4.66 -6.27
N PRO A 121 -3.23 3.38 -5.93
CA PRO A 121 -3.41 3.01 -4.53
C PRO A 121 -2.14 3.30 -3.74
N ALA A 122 -2.32 3.90 -2.57
CA ALA A 122 -1.27 4.11 -1.60
C ALA A 122 -0.86 2.77 -0.99
N TYR A 123 0.43 2.43 -1.10
CA TYR A 123 0.96 1.17 -0.63
C TYR A 123 1.82 1.39 0.61
N VAL A 124 1.29 0.93 1.75
CA VAL A 124 1.89 1.12 3.07
C VAL A 124 2.52 -0.19 3.54
N GLU A 125 3.83 -0.15 3.76
CA GLU A 125 4.66 -1.29 4.18
C GLU A 125 5.42 -0.96 5.48
N THR A 126 5.00 0.10 6.17
CA THR A 126 5.53 0.52 7.47
C THR A 126 4.46 1.29 8.25
N PHE A 127 4.47 1.16 9.58
CA PHE A 127 3.72 2.01 10.52
C PHE A 127 4.55 3.17 11.10
N ASP A 128 5.79 3.35 10.62
CA ASP A 128 6.66 4.44 11.05
C ASP A 128 6.05 5.81 10.68
N THR A 129 5.76 6.63 11.68
CA THR A 129 5.01 7.88 11.51
C THR A 129 5.69 8.88 10.58
N PRO A 130 7.00 9.18 10.71
CA PRO A 130 7.67 10.11 9.80
C PRO A 130 7.61 9.67 8.34
N ARG A 131 7.73 8.36 8.06
CA ARG A 131 7.58 7.83 6.69
C ARG A 131 6.16 7.96 6.15
N LEU A 132 5.15 7.77 6.99
CA LEU A 132 3.75 8.01 6.61
C LEU A 132 3.51 9.50 6.33
N GLU A 133 4.00 10.39 7.19
CA GLU A 133 3.89 11.84 7.00
C GLU A 133 4.54 12.28 5.68
N ASP A 134 5.77 11.84 5.41
CA ASP A 134 6.44 12.11 4.13
C ASP A 134 5.61 11.57 2.96
N TYR A 135 5.15 10.33 3.02
CA TYR A 135 4.42 9.73 1.90
C TYR A 135 3.10 10.45 1.58
N PHE A 136 2.29 10.76 2.60
CA PHE A 136 0.94 11.29 2.41
C PHE A 136 0.91 12.81 2.21
N ASN A 137 1.96 13.54 2.61
CA ASN A 137 2.04 14.99 2.46
C ASN A 137 2.98 15.45 1.35
N HIS A 138 3.83 14.57 0.81
CA HIS A 138 4.83 14.97 -0.16
C HIS A 138 4.38 14.83 -1.63
N ASP A 139 4.40 15.94 -2.36
CA ASP A 139 4.13 15.97 -3.80
C ASP A 139 5.29 15.39 -4.62
N ASN A 140 5.09 14.18 -5.15
CA ASN A 140 6.08 13.48 -5.98
C ASN A 140 6.36 14.19 -7.31
N PHE A 141 5.55 15.17 -7.70
CA PHE A 141 5.69 15.90 -8.96
C PHE A 141 6.12 17.36 -8.74
N SER A 142 6.19 17.82 -7.49
CA SER A 142 6.52 19.20 -7.13
C SER A 142 5.62 20.25 -7.82
N LEU A 143 4.32 19.97 -7.92
CA LEU A 143 3.28 20.82 -8.52
C LEU A 143 2.34 21.45 -7.48
N GLY A 144 2.68 21.36 -6.20
CA GLY A 144 1.90 21.91 -5.08
C GLY A 144 0.63 21.12 -4.76
N VAL A 145 0.60 19.82 -5.06
CA VAL A 145 -0.51 18.91 -4.72
C VAL A 145 -0.25 18.24 -3.39
N VAL A 146 -1.25 18.21 -2.49
CA VAL A 146 -1.16 17.46 -1.23
C VAL A 146 -1.75 16.05 -1.44
N PRO A 147 -0.94 14.98 -1.48
CA PRO A 147 -1.41 13.65 -1.91
C PRO A 147 -2.59 13.10 -1.12
N ARG A 148 -2.60 13.25 0.21
CA ARG A 148 -3.65 12.73 1.10
C ARG A 148 -5.05 13.19 0.75
N GLU A 149 -5.20 14.37 0.12
CA GLU A 149 -6.50 14.90 -0.30
C GLU A 149 -7.10 14.13 -1.49
N PHE A 150 -6.25 13.46 -2.27
CA PHE A 150 -6.63 12.82 -3.52
C PHE A 150 -6.56 11.29 -3.45
N ILE A 151 -5.80 10.72 -2.52
CA ILE A 151 -5.70 9.27 -2.34
C ILE A 151 -7.08 8.69 -2.02
N THR A 152 -7.55 7.76 -2.85
CA THR A 152 -8.87 7.12 -2.67
C THR A 152 -8.78 5.68 -2.15
N ALA A 153 -7.60 5.08 -2.17
CA ALA A 153 -7.38 3.72 -1.74
C ALA A 153 -6.00 3.56 -1.07
N ILE A 154 -5.97 2.89 0.07
CA ILE A 154 -4.76 2.55 0.83
C ILE A 154 -4.72 1.04 1.00
N THR A 155 -3.56 0.42 0.78
CA THR A 155 -3.32 -0.98 1.09
C THR A 155 -2.12 -1.10 2.02
N PHE A 156 -2.37 -1.60 3.23
CA PHE A 156 -1.34 -1.98 4.19
C PHE A 156 -0.90 -3.41 3.93
N PHE A 157 0.39 -3.66 3.73
CA PHE A 157 0.95 -5.01 3.64
C PHE A 157 1.45 -5.44 5.00
N LEU A 158 0.61 -6.14 5.75
CA LEU A 158 0.85 -6.45 7.16
C LEU A 158 2.13 -7.25 7.39
N ASP A 159 2.46 -8.19 6.48
CA ASP A 159 3.68 -9.00 6.60
C ASP A 159 4.95 -8.15 6.45
N GLU A 160 4.92 -7.17 5.54
CA GLU A 160 6.06 -6.26 5.33
C GLU A 160 6.16 -5.23 6.46
N CYS A 161 5.02 -4.68 6.91
CA CYS A 161 5.00 -3.81 8.07
C CYS A 161 5.60 -4.50 9.31
N ALA A 162 5.24 -5.77 9.55
CA ALA A 162 5.79 -6.57 10.64
C ALA A 162 7.31 -6.75 10.51
N ARG A 163 7.81 -7.06 9.31
CA ARG A 163 9.26 -7.21 9.05
C ARG A 163 10.04 -5.94 9.34
N VAL A 164 9.57 -4.78 8.87
CA VAL A 164 10.26 -3.50 9.09
C VAL A 164 10.33 -3.16 10.58
N HIS A 165 9.28 -3.45 11.35
CA HIS A 165 9.27 -3.22 12.80
C HIS A 165 10.20 -4.17 13.56
N SER A 166 10.48 -5.34 12.99
CA SER A 166 11.33 -6.36 13.62
C SER A 166 12.85 -6.19 13.39
N SER A 167 13.29 -5.25 12.56
CA SER A 167 14.73 -5.07 12.26
C SER A 167 15.59 -4.68 13.47
N HIS A 168 14.97 -4.35 14.61
CA HIS A 168 15.67 -4.09 15.87
C HIS A 168 15.72 -5.27 16.85
N GLN A 169 15.13 -6.43 16.57
CA GLN A 169 15.32 -7.64 17.39
C GLN A 169 14.73 -8.88 16.70
N GLU A 170 15.60 -9.82 16.31
CA GLU A 170 15.42 -11.29 16.27
C GLU A 170 14.00 -11.90 16.13
N PHE A 171 13.08 -11.29 15.38
CA PHE A 171 11.88 -11.99 14.89
C PHE A 171 12.26 -12.72 13.61
N ALA A 172 13.20 -13.66 13.74
CA ALA A 172 13.15 -14.81 12.86
C ALA A 172 11.77 -15.43 13.09
N TRP A 173 10.99 -15.61 12.03
CA TRP A 173 9.69 -16.28 12.03
C TRP A 173 9.83 -17.79 12.36
N GLY A 174 10.63 -18.12 13.38
CA GLY A 174 10.59 -19.37 14.11
C GLY A 174 9.29 -19.41 14.88
N TRP A 175 8.20 -19.69 14.15
CA TRP A 175 6.83 -19.93 14.60
C TRP A 175 6.68 -21.08 15.63
N GLY A 176 7.75 -21.45 16.34
CA GLY A 176 7.78 -22.55 17.29
C GLY A 176 8.69 -22.38 18.50
N GLN A 177 9.35 -21.23 18.73
CA GLN A 177 10.33 -21.14 19.84
C GLN A 177 10.37 -19.87 20.70
N SER A 178 9.51 -18.86 20.52
CA SER A 178 9.53 -17.71 21.44
C SER A 178 8.17 -17.46 22.08
N ASN A 179 8.14 -17.52 23.42
CA ASN A 179 7.02 -17.10 24.27
C ASN A 179 6.74 -15.57 24.21
N ARG A 180 7.23 -14.85 23.19
CA ARG A 180 7.05 -13.40 23.08
C ARG A 180 5.78 -13.11 22.30
N LYS A 181 4.84 -12.43 22.96
CA LYS A 181 3.62 -11.90 22.33
C LYS A 181 4.03 -10.94 21.20
N THR A 182 3.61 -11.22 19.97
CA THR A 182 3.70 -10.25 18.88
C THR A 182 2.88 -9.01 19.27
N PRO A 183 3.46 -7.80 19.26
CA PRO A 183 2.70 -6.60 19.56
C PRO A 183 1.58 -6.40 18.52
N PRO A 184 0.41 -5.86 18.94
CA PRO A 184 -0.66 -5.56 18.00
C PRO A 184 -0.20 -4.51 16.99
N PHE A 185 -0.70 -4.60 15.75
CA PHE A 185 -0.53 -3.54 14.77
C PHE A 185 -1.32 -2.33 15.25
N ARG A 186 -0.63 -1.20 15.39
CA ARG A 186 -1.19 0.05 15.88
C ARG A 186 -0.55 1.20 15.13
N LEU A 187 -1.39 2.15 14.73
CA LEU A 187 -0.94 3.49 14.34
C LEU A 187 -1.02 4.40 15.56
N THR A 188 -0.04 5.29 15.69
CA THR A 188 -0.12 6.43 16.62
C THR A 188 -1.21 7.39 16.14
N GLU A 189 -1.64 8.32 17.00
CA GLU A 189 -2.60 9.34 16.58
C GLU A 189 -2.01 10.26 15.51
N GLU A 190 -0.71 10.51 15.57
CA GLU A 190 0.05 11.24 14.57
C GLU A 190 0.07 10.48 13.24
N GLY A 191 0.35 9.17 13.27
CA GLY A 191 0.31 8.31 12.08
C GLY A 191 -1.08 8.22 11.46
N LEU A 192 -2.14 8.16 12.28
CA LEU A 192 -3.52 8.24 11.80
C LEU A 192 -3.80 9.61 11.18
N SER A 193 -3.35 10.70 11.79
CA SER A 193 -3.58 12.07 11.30
C SER A 193 -2.77 12.39 10.04
N ALA A 194 -1.61 11.75 9.86
CA ALA A 194 -0.83 11.82 8.64
C ALA A 194 -1.62 11.26 7.44
N ILE A 195 -2.42 10.22 7.67
CA ILE A 195 -3.20 9.52 6.64
C ILE A 195 -4.59 10.16 6.48
N PHE A 196 -5.27 10.39 7.60
CA PHE A 196 -6.64 10.86 7.69
C PHE A 196 -6.64 12.19 8.46
N ASP A 197 -6.45 13.27 7.71
CA ASP A 197 -6.66 14.60 8.28
C ASP A 197 -8.11 14.71 8.78
N SER A 198 -8.32 15.48 9.85
CA SER A 198 -9.63 15.79 10.41
C SER A 198 -10.59 16.43 9.39
N GLU A 199 -10.05 17.07 8.36
CA GLU A 199 -10.80 17.73 7.29
C GLU A 199 -11.00 16.86 6.03
N CYS A 200 -10.55 15.60 6.02
CA CYS A 200 -10.72 14.71 4.88
C CYS A 200 -12.21 14.49 4.56
N LYS A 201 -12.72 15.22 3.56
CA LYS A 201 -14.12 15.14 3.10
C LYS A 201 -14.50 13.74 2.61
N ARG A 202 -13.52 12.95 2.18
CA ARG A 202 -13.70 11.59 1.68
C ARG A 202 -12.61 10.70 2.24
N LEU A 203 -13.00 9.70 3.00
CA LEU A 203 -12.07 8.72 3.54
C LEU A 203 -11.73 7.68 2.46
N PRO A 204 -10.45 7.32 2.30
CA PRO A 204 -10.06 6.30 1.35
C PRO A 204 -10.56 4.93 1.78
N ARG A 205 -10.75 4.04 0.81
CA ARG A 205 -10.93 2.61 1.09
C ARG A 205 -9.61 2.04 1.58
N VAL A 206 -9.62 1.35 2.72
CA VAL A 206 -8.43 0.74 3.30
C VAL A 206 -8.49 -0.76 3.12
N THR A 207 -7.38 -1.35 2.65
CA THR A 207 -7.20 -2.79 2.56
C THR A 207 -6.06 -3.21 3.46
N LEU A 208 -6.33 -4.08 4.44
CA LEU A 208 -5.31 -4.74 5.23
C LEU A 208 -4.98 -6.06 4.53
N LEU A 209 -3.83 -6.14 3.88
CA LEU A 209 -3.42 -7.27 3.06
C LEU A 209 -2.33 -8.07 3.74
N THR A 210 -2.53 -9.39 3.81
CA THR A 210 -1.49 -10.35 4.17
C THR A 210 -1.38 -11.46 3.13
N ARG A 211 -0.16 -12.01 3.00
CA ARG A 211 0.24 -13.12 2.14
C ARG A 211 0.99 -14.13 3.01
N SER A 212 0.42 -15.31 3.17
CA SER A 212 1.10 -16.41 3.84
C SER A 212 0.60 -17.74 3.29
N GLU A 213 1.51 -18.71 3.19
CA GLU A 213 1.19 -20.11 2.88
C GLU A 213 0.64 -20.85 4.10
N LYS A 214 0.85 -20.29 5.28
CA LYS A 214 0.47 -20.88 6.57
C LYS A 214 -0.77 -20.19 7.12
N PRO A 215 -1.90 -20.89 7.23
CA PRO A 215 -3.14 -20.28 7.70
C PRO A 215 -3.12 -19.88 9.18
N THR A 216 -2.29 -20.51 10.00
CA THR A 216 -2.05 -20.04 11.38
C THR A 216 -1.58 -18.60 11.42
N VAL A 217 -0.77 -18.19 10.45
CA VAL A 217 -0.34 -16.81 10.28
C VAL A 217 -1.52 -15.90 9.98
N ALA A 218 -2.51 -16.34 9.20
CA ALA A 218 -3.71 -15.57 8.93
C ALA A 218 -4.51 -15.30 10.22
N VAL A 219 -4.69 -16.32 11.07
CA VAL A 219 -5.38 -16.18 12.37
C VAL A 219 -4.60 -15.25 13.31
N GLU A 220 -3.28 -15.32 13.31
CA GLU A 220 -2.46 -14.38 14.10
C GLU A 220 -2.53 -12.97 13.58
N ILE A 221 -2.55 -12.81 12.26
CA ILE A 221 -2.70 -11.51 11.63
C ILE A 221 -4.08 -10.93 11.93
N LEU A 222 -5.13 -11.75 11.97
CA LEU A 222 -6.44 -11.31 12.47
C LEU A 222 -6.33 -10.77 13.91
N HIS A 223 -5.60 -11.47 14.78
CA HIS A 223 -5.40 -11.00 16.16
C HIS A 223 -4.59 -9.71 16.25
N THR A 224 -3.48 -9.59 15.52
CA THR A 224 -2.63 -8.40 15.57
C THR A 224 -3.24 -7.22 14.83
N SER A 225 -4.01 -7.45 13.77
CA SER A 225 -4.65 -6.40 12.97
C SER A 225 -5.98 -5.92 13.54
N LEU A 226 -6.60 -6.62 14.49
CA LEU A 226 -7.88 -6.20 15.09
C LEU A 226 -7.84 -4.78 15.63
N PHE A 227 -6.76 -4.41 16.30
CA PHE A 227 -6.62 -3.07 16.84
C PHE A 227 -6.54 -2.02 15.73
N LEU A 228 -5.67 -2.22 14.74
CA LEU A 228 -5.57 -1.36 13.57
C LEU A 228 -6.91 -1.26 12.82
N TYR A 229 -7.59 -2.39 12.63
CA TYR A 229 -8.90 -2.45 11.97
C TYR A 229 -9.91 -1.55 12.68
N LYS A 230 -10.02 -1.67 14.02
CA LYS A 230 -10.92 -0.83 14.81
C LYS A 230 -10.50 0.65 14.80
N GLN A 231 -9.20 0.96 14.94
CA GLN A 231 -8.71 2.34 14.80
C GLN A 231 -9.12 2.98 13.47
N LEU A 232 -9.02 2.24 12.36
CA LEU A 232 -9.38 2.74 11.04
C LEU A 232 -10.90 2.85 10.85
N GLN A 233 -11.68 1.89 11.37
CA GLN A 233 -13.15 1.96 11.38
C GLN A 233 -13.67 3.13 12.21
N ASP A 234 -13.08 3.38 13.38
CA ASP A 234 -13.46 4.48 14.28
C ASP A 234 -13.20 5.85 13.62
N ARG A 235 -12.22 5.92 12.71
CA ARG A 235 -11.98 7.08 11.84
C ARG A 235 -12.95 7.17 10.67
N GLY A 236 -13.87 6.22 10.51
CA GLY A 236 -14.88 6.16 9.45
C GLY A 236 -14.40 5.53 8.13
N ALA A 237 -13.21 4.92 8.10
CA ALA A 237 -12.68 4.33 6.88
C ALA A 237 -13.45 3.06 6.50
N ASN A 238 -13.62 2.81 5.19
CA ASN A 238 -14.12 1.53 4.70
C ASN A 238 -12.97 0.53 4.65
N VAL A 239 -12.87 -0.31 5.68
CA VAL A 239 -11.76 -1.25 5.87
C VAL A 239 -12.15 -2.66 5.40
N THR A 240 -11.36 -3.22 4.48
CA THR A 240 -11.44 -4.62 4.08
C THR A 240 -10.17 -5.33 4.53
N VAL A 241 -10.29 -6.54 5.03
CA VAL A 241 -9.13 -7.35 5.43
C VAL A 241 -9.03 -8.53 4.47
N VAL A 242 -7.90 -8.64 3.79
CA VAL A 242 -7.71 -9.58 2.69
C VAL A 242 -6.56 -10.50 3.02
N TYR A 243 -6.86 -11.80 3.04
CA TYR A 243 -5.84 -12.84 3.06
C TYR A 243 -5.67 -13.46 1.68
N ARG A 244 -4.41 -13.54 1.25
CA ARG A 244 -4.02 -14.20 0.00
C ARG A 244 -3.21 -15.45 0.32
N TYR A 245 -3.83 -16.59 0.05
CA TYR A 245 -3.25 -17.91 0.19
C TYR A 245 -2.54 -18.33 -1.11
N GLY A 246 -1.26 -18.69 -1.05
CA GLY A 246 -0.57 -19.27 -2.22
C GLY A 246 0.95 -19.29 -2.12
N THR A 247 1.55 -20.34 -2.69
CA THR A 247 2.99 -20.62 -2.68
C THR A 247 3.72 -20.11 -3.93
N LYS A 248 2.98 -19.65 -4.96
CA LYS A 248 3.56 -19.21 -6.23
C LYS A 248 2.91 -17.94 -6.76
N LEU A 249 3.76 -17.08 -7.32
CA LEU A 249 3.41 -15.87 -8.07
C LEU A 249 2.95 -16.18 -9.51
N ASP A 250 2.87 -17.44 -9.91
CA ASP A 250 2.68 -17.90 -11.29
C ASP A 250 1.22 -17.79 -11.74
N GLY A 251 0.64 -16.59 -11.69
CA GLY A 251 -0.58 -16.23 -12.43
C GLY A 251 -1.88 -16.98 -12.08
N GLU A 252 -1.82 -18.03 -11.27
CA GLU A 252 -3.02 -18.69 -10.76
C GLU A 252 -3.75 -17.75 -9.81
N ARG A 253 -5.07 -17.67 -10.01
CA ARG A 253 -5.96 -16.74 -9.32
C ARG A 253 -5.99 -17.08 -7.83
N ILE A 254 -5.07 -16.52 -7.06
CA ILE A 254 -5.20 -16.46 -5.61
C ILE A 254 -6.50 -15.71 -5.32
N ARG A 255 -7.51 -16.44 -4.84
CA ARG A 255 -8.77 -15.82 -4.45
C ARG A 255 -8.56 -15.12 -3.12
N PRO A 256 -8.79 -13.80 -3.05
CA PRO A 256 -8.74 -13.10 -1.78
C PRO A 256 -9.85 -13.63 -0.88
N ILE A 257 -9.49 -13.97 0.35
CA ILE A 257 -10.44 -14.24 1.41
C ILE A 257 -10.72 -12.92 2.13
N ASP A 258 -11.97 -12.46 2.11
CA ASP A 258 -12.38 -11.30 2.89
C ASP A 258 -12.61 -11.70 4.35
N LEU A 259 -11.68 -11.28 5.19
CA LEU A 259 -11.67 -11.53 6.62
C LEU A 259 -12.45 -10.47 7.41
N GLY A 260 -12.93 -9.40 6.77
CA GLY A 260 -13.67 -8.34 7.46
C GLY A 260 -14.90 -8.87 8.20
N ALA A 261 -15.66 -9.76 7.58
CA ALA A 261 -16.81 -10.41 8.21
C ALA A 261 -16.43 -11.26 9.43
N ILE A 262 -15.25 -11.90 9.39
CA ILE A 262 -14.74 -12.73 10.49
C ILE A 262 -14.34 -11.85 11.69
N MET A 263 -13.76 -10.68 11.43
CA MET A 263 -13.32 -9.76 12.47
C MET A 263 -14.46 -9.15 13.31
N GLU A 264 -15.69 -9.21 12.82
CA GLU A 264 -16.89 -8.78 13.55
C GLU A 264 -17.52 -9.92 14.38
N LEU A 265 -17.07 -11.16 14.24
CA LEU A 265 -17.54 -12.29 15.03
C LEU A 265 -16.85 -12.35 16.40
N PRO A 266 -17.45 -13.03 17.40
CA PRO A 266 -16.75 -13.38 18.62
C PRO A 266 -15.46 -14.13 18.32
N ARG A 267 -14.40 -13.84 19.08
CA ARG A 267 -13.06 -14.39 18.86
C ARG A 267 -13.03 -15.93 18.84
N CYS A 268 -13.88 -16.58 19.63
CA CYS A 268 -13.99 -18.04 19.68
C CYS A 268 -14.47 -18.66 18.35
N ASP A 269 -15.11 -17.87 17.48
CA ASP A 269 -15.71 -18.36 16.25
C ASP A 269 -14.80 -18.11 15.02
N TRP A 270 -13.75 -17.30 15.19
CA TRP A 270 -12.89 -16.88 14.07
C TRP A 270 -12.28 -18.05 13.31
N GLU A 271 -11.70 -19.02 14.03
CA GLU A 271 -11.06 -20.18 13.41
C GLU A 271 -12.06 -21.01 12.60
N HIS A 272 -13.25 -21.25 13.16
CA HIS A 272 -14.30 -22.01 12.50
C HIS A 272 -14.76 -21.32 11.20
N HIS A 273 -15.06 -20.02 11.25
CA HIS A 273 -15.52 -19.28 10.09
C HIS A 273 -14.43 -19.07 9.04
N PHE A 274 -13.19 -18.90 9.47
CA PHE A 274 -12.04 -18.85 8.58
C PHE A 274 -11.89 -20.18 7.81
N MET A 275 -12.03 -21.31 8.50
CA MET A 275 -12.03 -22.63 7.86
C MET A 275 -13.15 -22.79 6.84
N GLN A 276 -14.37 -22.41 7.20
CA GLN A 276 -15.51 -22.46 6.27
C GLN A 276 -15.27 -21.62 5.02
N GLU A 277 -14.67 -20.44 5.16
CA GLU A 277 -14.42 -19.55 4.03
C GLU A 277 -13.28 -20.07 3.14
N CYS A 278 -12.23 -20.64 3.73
CA CYS A 278 -11.20 -21.38 2.98
C CYS A 278 -11.82 -22.54 2.18
N ASP A 279 -12.67 -23.36 2.82
CA ASP A 279 -13.37 -24.48 2.19
C ASP A 279 -14.30 -24.02 1.06
N ARG A 280 -14.99 -22.90 1.23
CA ARG A 280 -15.90 -22.33 0.22
C ARG A 280 -15.15 -21.88 -1.03
N GLN A 281 -13.97 -21.30 -0.86
CA GLN A 281 -13.18 -20.74 -1.95
C GLN A 281 -12.44 -21.83 -2.74
N ASP A 282 -12.05 -22.91 -2.06
CA ASP A 282 -11.34 -24.03 -2.68
C ASP A 282 -11.78 -25.40 -2.11
N PRO A 283 -12.98 -25.90 -2.49
CA PRO A 283 -13.56 -27.11 -1.92
C PRO A 283 -12.76 -28.39 -2.20
N GLN A 284 -11.90 -28.38 -3.23
CA GLN A 284 -11.11 -29.53 -3.66
C GLN A 284 -9.72 -29.56 -3.03
N ASN A 285 -9.30 -28.46 -2.41
CA ASN A 285 -7.96 -28.33 -1.86
C ASN A 285 -7.92 -28.84 -0.41
N SER A 286 -8.04 -30.16 -0.30
CA SER A 286 -7.84 -30.89 0.95
C SER A 286 -6.48 -30.61 1.58
N TRP A 287 -5.51 -30.11 0.80
CA TRP A 287 -4.19 -29.73 1.29
C TRP A 287 -4.23 -28.50 2.20
N VAL A 288 -5.04 -27.47 1.88
CA VAL A 288 -5.25 -26.31 2.78
C VAL A 288 -5.83 -26.81 4.08
N ARG A 289 -6.95 -27.55 4.04
CA ARG A 289 -7.61 -28.08 5.23
C ARG A 289 -6.65 -28.93 6.08
N ASN A 290 -5.93 -29.86 5.46
CA ASN A 290 -4.95 -30.70 6.17
C ASN A 290 -3.81 -29.88 6.79
N HIS A 291 -3.37 -28.79 6.15
CA HIS A 291 -2.37 -27.89 6.74
C HIS A 291 -2.95 -27.10 7.91
N ILE A 292 -4.18 -26.61 7.79
CA ILE A 292 -4.83 -25.89 8.89
C ILE A 292 -5.06 -26.83 10.07
N GLU A 293 -5.64 -28.00 9.85
CA GLU A 293 -5.88 -28.99 10.91
C GLU A 293 -4.57 -29.45 11.55
N LYS A 294 -3.50 -29.62 10.77
CA LYS A 294 -2.18 -29.99 11.30
C LYS A 294 -1.54 -28.85 12.11
N ASP A 295 -1.65 -27.61 11.63
CA ASP A 295 -1.06 -26.45 12.30
C ASP A 295 -1.91 -26.00 13.52
N MET A 296 -3.24 -26.13 13.47
CA MET A 296 -4.16 -25.84 14.57
C MET A 296 -4.23 -27.00 15.59
N GLY A 297 -4.10 -28.26 15.16
CA GLY A 297 -3.97 -29.40 16.07
C GLY A 297 -2.70 -29.32 16.91
N ARG A 298 -1.62 -28.73 16.37
CA ARG A 298 -0.43 -28.36 17.15
C ARG A 298 -0.68 -27.21 18.14
N ARG A 299 -1.74 -26.43 17.95
CA ARG A 299 -2.14 -25.34 18.84
C ARG A 299 -3.07 -25.78 19.96
N GLU A 300 -3.73 -26.94 19.93
CA GLU A 300 -4.48 -27.38 21.13
C GLU A 300 -3.54 -27.49 22.34
N ASP A 301 -2.28 -27.90 22.13
CA ASP A 301 -1.19 -27.82 23.13
C ASP A 301 -0.83 -26.38 23.55
N MET A 302 -1.01 -25.39 22.67
CA MET A 302 -0.80 -23.96 22.95
C MET A 302 -2.05 -23.23 23.45
N SER A 303 -3.25 -23.78 23.27
CA SER A 303 -4.52 -23.19 23.70
C SER A 303 -4.67 -23.25 25.22
N VAL A 304 -4.10 -24.31 25.83
CA VAL A 304 -3.85 -24.43 27.27
C VAL A 304 -2.94 -23.28 27.76
N PHE A 305 -1.99 -22.86 26.93
CA PHE A 305 -1.07 -21.75 27.21
C PHE A 305 -1.71 -20.37 26.98
N ALA A 306 -2.55 -20.21 25.95
CA ALA A 306 -3.25 -18.97 25.66
C ALA A 306 -4.35 -18.64 26.70
N ARG A 307 -5.03 -19.65 27.24
CA ARG A 307 -5.97 -19.47 28.38
C ARG A 307 -5.25 -18.93 29.63
N SER A 308 -4.04 -19.42 29.93
CA SER A 308 -3.17 -18.90 31.00
C SER A 308 -2.77 -17.42 30.80
N ILE A 309 -2.60 -17.00 29.55
CA ILE A 309 -2.20 -15.64 29.17
C ILE A 309 -3.38 -14.64 29.22
N ILE A 310 -4.58 -15.07 28.82
CA ILE A 310 -5.78 -14.21 28.89
C ILE A 310 -6.10 -13.87 30.36
N ASP A 311 -5.92 -14.83 31.28
CA ASP A 311 -6.10 -14.61 32.72
C ASP A 311 -5.06 -13.66 33.34
N THR A 312 -3.87 -13.51 32.75
CA THR A 312 -2.84 -12.57 33.23
C THR A 312 -2.99 -11.17 32.62
N THR A 313 -3.49 -11.05 31.39
CA THR A 313 -3.58 -9.74 30.71
C THR A 313 -4.87 -8.98 31.03
N LEU A 314 -5.91 -9.66 31.53
CA LEU A 314 -7.16 -9.05 31.99
C LEU A 314 -7.17 -8.70 33.49
N ARG A 315 -6.12 -9.08 34.26
CA ARG A 315 -5.98 -8.71 35.69
C ARG A 315 -5.24 -7.39 35.90
N ASP A 316 -4.48 -6.93 34.92
CA ASP A 316 -3.67 -5.69 34.98
C ASP A 316 -4.14 -4.63 33.97
N GLY A 317 -5.45 -4.38 33.94
CA GLY A 317 -6.02 -3.14 33.41
C GLY A 317 -6.76 -2.41 34.54
N PRO A 318 -6.78 -1.06 34.56
CA PRO A 318 -7.26 -0.26 35.70
C PRO A 318 -8.68 -0.55 36.16
#